data_AF-A0A497LJV0-F1
#
_entry.id   AF-A0A497LJV0-F1
#
_cell.length_a   1.000
_cell.length_b   1.000
_cell.length_c   1.000
_cell.angle_alpha   90.00
_cell.angle_beta   90.00
_cell.angle_gamma   90.00
#
_symmetry.space_group_name_H-M   'P 1'
#
loop_
_entity.id
_entity.type
_entity.pdbx_description
1 polymer ?
#
loop_
_entity_poly.entity_id
_entity_poly.type
_entity_poly.pdbx_seq_one_letter_code
_entity_poly.pdbx_strand_id
1 'polypeptide(L)'
;MRTYEEINEKIKRGDAVVMTADEFVEYAKRYGVEKAAEEVDVVTTGTFGAMCSSGAFLNFGHTEPPMKMWRCWLNDVPVYKGLAAVDAYIGATAASETKGIDYGGGHVIEDLVSGKEVELRAEGWPTDCYPRQYIETVITLEELNQAILVNPRNAYQRYDAATNSTDHILYTYMGTLLPNYGNVMYSGSGQLNPLSKD
;
A
#
# COMPACT_ATOMS: atom_id res chain seq x y z
N MET A 1 10.88 -28.95 14.96
CA MET A 1 10.46 -27.83 14.09
C MET A 1 11.44 -27.75 12.93
N ARG A 2 10.93 -27.48 11.73
CA ARG A 2 11.72 -27.34 10.50
C ARG A 2 12.50 -26.02 10.52
N THR A 3 13.68 -25.98 9.90
CA THR A 3 14.45 -24.74 9.77
C THR A 3 13.98 -23.91 8.57
N TYR A 4 14.31 -22.62 8.57
CA TYR A 4 14.02 -21.71 7.45
C TYR A 4 14.67 -22.20 6.15
N GLU A 5 15.89 -22.74 6.22
CA GLU A 5 16.61 -23.29 5.07
C GLU A 5 15.89 -24.52 4.49
N GLU A 6 15.40 -25.43 5.35
CA GLU A 6 14.64 -26.62 4.92
C GLU A 6 13.35 -26.24 4.17
N ILE A 7 12.63 -25.24 4.67
CA ILE A 7 11.40 -24.73 4.03
C ILE A 7 11.72 -24.09 2.67
N ASN A 8 12.79 -23.29 2.58
CA ASN A 8 13.19 -22.66 1.31
C ASN A 8 13.59 -23.68 0.24
N GLU A 9 14.28 -24.76 0.63
CA GLU A 9 14.62 -25.82 -0.31
C GLU A 9 13.37 -26.55 -0.83
N LYS A 10 12.38 -26.81 0.04
CA LYS A 10 11.07 -27.33 -0.39
C LYS A 10 10.35 -26.39 -1.35
N ILE A 11 10.36 -25.07 -1.08
CA ILE A 11 9.75 -24.07 -1.97
C ILE A 11 10.43 -24.09 -3.35
N LYS A 12 11.77 -24.11 -3.40
CA LYS A 12 12.52 -24.17 -4.67
C LYS A 12 12.22 -25.42 -5.49
N ARG A 13 11.99 -26.56 -4.82
CA ARG A 13 11.63 -27.83 -5.48
C ARG A 13 10.15 -27.94 -5.85
N GLY A 14 9.28 -27.08 -5.30
CA GLY A 14 7.84 -27.18 -5.46
C GLY A 14 7.16 -28.21 -4.54
N ASP A 15 7.85 -28.67 -3.49
CA ASP A 15 7.38 -29.71 -2.56
C ASP A 15 6.75 -29.11 -1.27
N ALA A 16 6.74 -27.78 -1.13
CA ALA A 16 6.25 -27.14 0.09
C ALA A 16 4.73 -27.29 0.21
N VAL A 17 4.27 -27.77 1.36
CA VAL A 17 2.84 -27.77 1.70
C VAL A 17 2.48 -26.39 2.21
N VAL A 18 1.78 -25.62 1.38
CA VAL A 18 1.32 -24.27 1.70
C VAL A 18 -0.19 -24.29 1.93
N MET A 19 -0.62 -23.72 3.05
CA MET A 19 -2.05 -23.56 3.38
C MET A 19 -2.35 -22.10 3.71
N THR A 20 -3.59 -21.68 3.49
CA THR A 20 -4.13 -20.45 4.08
C THR A 20 -4.37 -20.62 5.58
N ALA A 21 -4.44 -19.51 6.31
CA ALA A 21 -4.71 -19.52 7.75
C ALA A 21 -6.03 -20.24 8.11
N ASP A 22 -7.05 -20.16 7.26
CA ASP A 22 -8.34 -20.82 7.47
C ASP A 22 -8.26 -22.33 7.18
N GLU A 23 -7.56 -22.74 6.11
CA GLU A 23 -7.30 -24.16 5.81
C GLU A 23 -6.51 -24.83 6.92
N PHE A 24 -5.50 -24.14 7.46
CA PHE A 24 -4.69 -24.66 8.57
C PHE A 24 -5.54 -24.92 9.82
N VAL A 25 -6.46 -23.99 10.16
CA VAL A 25 -7.37 -24.16 11.31
C VAL A 25 -8.26 -25.38 11.12
N GLU A 26 -8.84 -25.56 9.94
CA GLU A 26 -9.69 -26.72 9.65
C GLU A 26 -8.89 -28.03 9.62
N TYR A 27 -7.64 -28.00 9.15
CA TYR A 27 -6.74 -29.14 9.18
C TYR A 27 -6.39 -29.54 10.62
N ALA A 28 -5.98 -28.59 11.44
CA ALA A 28 -5.63 -28.80 12.83
C ALA A 28 -6.82 -29.32 13.66
N LYS A 29 -8.04 -28.83 13.42
CA LYS A 29 -9.26 -29.35 14.06
C LYS A 29 -9.51 -30.83 13.76
N ARG A 30 -9.19 -31.30 12.55
CA ARG A 30 -9.43 -32.68 12.11
C ARG A 30 -8.32 -33.63 12.53
N TYR A 31 -7.08 -33.17 12.47
CA TYR A 31 -5.89 -34.03 12.55
C TYR A 31 -4.98 -33.77 13.75
N GLY A 32 -5.25 -32.72 14.53
CA GLY A 32 -4.41 -32.29 15.66
C GLY A 32 -3.38 -31.24 15.26
N VAL A 33 -3.01 -30.38 16.22
CA VAL A 33 -2.07 -29.26 16.00
C VAL A 33 -0.66 -29.78 15.76
N GLU A 34 -0.23 -30.82 16.47
CA GLU A 34 1.11 -31.41 16.32
C GLU A 34 1.32 -31.92 14.89
N LYS A 35 0.32 -32.62 14.34
CA LYS A 35 0.37 -33.15 12.98
C LYS A 35 0.30 -32.03 11.94
N ALA A 36 -0.57 -31.04 12.13
CA ALA A 36 -0.61 -29.87 11.26
C ALA A 36 0.74 -29.12 11.22
N ALA A 37 1.39 -28.95 12.38
CA ALA A 37 2.70 -28.32 12.52
C ALA A 37 3.88 -29.20 12.05
N GLU A 38 3.65 -30.49 11.74
CA GLU A 38 4.63 -31.39 11.11
C GLU A 38 4.48 -31.43 9.58
N GLU A 39 3.25 -31.37 9.08
CA GLU A 39 2.95 -31.57 7.66
C GLU A 39 2.89 -30.26 6.86
N VAL A 40 2.47 -29.14 7.46
CA VAL A 40 2.32 -27.85 6.76
C VAL A 40 3.60 -27.03 6.86
N ASP A 41 4.21 -26.68 5.73
CA ASP A 41 5.48 -25.97 5.66
C ASP A 41 5.32 -24.44 5.79
N VAL A 42 4.27 -23.87 5.18
CA VAL A 42 4.00 -22.44 5.20
C VAL A 42 2.52 -22.19 5.41
N VAL A 43 2.20 -21.37 6.41
CA VAL A 43 0.86 -20.80 6.58
C VAL A 43 0.86 -19.40 6.01
N THR A 44 0.01 -19.17 5.02
CA THR A 44 -0.17 -17.87 4.37
C THR A 44 -1.44 -17.21 4.84
N THR A 45 -1.42 -15.89 4.89
CA THR A 45 -2.59 -15.10 5.26
C THR A 45 -2.59 -13.83 4.42
N GLY A 46 -3.77 -13.42 3.98
CA GLY A 46 -3.98 -12.16 3.28
C GLY A 46 -4.97 -11.33 4.08
N THR A 47 -4.55 -10.13 4.49
CA THR A 47 -5.50 -9.15 5.05
C THR A 47 -5.46 -7.88 4.22
N PHE A 48 -6.62 -7.27 4.06
CA PHE A 48 -6.76 -5.97 3.46
C PHE A 48 -7.08 -4.96 4.56
N GLY A 49 -6.26 -3.94 4.69
CA GLY A 49 -6.41 -2.90 5.69
C GLY A 49 -5.89 -1.58 5.18
N ALA A 50 -6.46 -0.48 5.66
CA ALA A 50 -5.94 0.85 5.37
C ALA A 50 -4.59 1.01 6.08
N MET A 51 -3.51 1.13 5.32
CA MET A 51 -2.15 1.25 5.86
C MET A 51 -1.52 2.59 5.50
N CYS A 52 -1.14 3.33 6.54
CA CYS A 52 -0.36 4.56 6.41
C CYS A 52 1.03 4.28 5.82
N SER A 53 1.65 5.28 5.21
CA SER A 53 2.99 5.18 4.57
C SER A 53 3.06 4.40 3.27
N SER A 54 1.90 4.05 2.70
CA SER A 54 1.84 3.53 1.33
C SER A 54 2.06 4.67 0.32
N GLY A 55 2.77 4.38 -0.76
CA GLY A 55 2.95 5.29 -1.89
C GLY A 55 3.65 4.62 -3.06
N ALA A 56 3.92 5.37 -4.11
CA ALA A 56 4.62 4.86 -5.28
C ALA A 56 5.63 5.87 -5.83
N PHE A 57 6.80 5.39 -6.23
CA PHE A 57 7.72 6.14 -7.09
C PHE A 57 7.36 5.87 -8.55
N LEU A 58 7.26 6.94 -9.34
CA LEU A 58 6.87 6.90 -10.75
C LEU A 58 7.91 7.66 -11.58
N ASN A 59 8.33 7.08 -12.71
CA ASN A 59 9.13 7.74 -13.73
C ASN A 59 8.31 7.86 -15.01
N PHE A 60 7.99 9.09 -15.39
CA PHE A 60 7.11 9.38 -16.55
C PHE A 60 7.82 9.32 -17.91
N GLY A 61 9.16 9.25 -17.93
CA GLY A 61 9.93 9.54 -19.14
C GLY A 61 9.89 11.01 -19.54
N HIS A 62 10.74 11.37 -20.50
CA HIS A 62 10.82 12.75 -21.00
C HIS A 62 9.81 12.99 -22.12
N THR A 63 9.27 14.20 -22.14
CA THR A 63 8.52 14.78 -23.25
C THR A 63 9.46 15.17 -24.39
N GLU A 64 8.90 15.45 -25.57
CA GLU A 64 9.63 16.11 -26.65
C GLU A 64 8.98 17.49 -26.93
N PRO A 65 9.70 18.62 -26.78
CA PRO A 65 11.04 18.74 -26.21
C PRO A 65 11.08 18.40 -24.70
N PRO A 66 12.27 18.10 -24.14
CA PRO A 66 12.41 17.60 -22.77
C PRO A 66 11.96 18.61 -21.72
N MET A 67 11.47 18.07 -20.61
CA MET A 67 10.93 18.82 -19.48
C MET A 67 11.57 18.37 -18.16
N LYS A 68 11.82 19.33 -17.28
CA LYS A 68 12.06 19.11 -15.86
C LYS A 68 10.80 19.50 -15.10
N MET A 69 10.05 18.49 -14.66
CA MET A 69 8.79 18.66 -13.95
C MET A 69 9.05 19.15 -12.52
N TRP A 70 8.64 20.38 -12.23
CA TRP A 70 8.78 21.04 -10.94
C TRP A 70 7.55 20.83 -10.05
N ARG A 71 6.35 20.99 -10.60
CA ARG A 71 5.08 20.64 -9.96
C ARG A 71 4.33 19.67 -10.86
N CYS A 72 3.61 18.75 -10.26
CA CYS A 72 2.96 17.68 -11.00
C CYS A 72 1.75 17.16 -10.25
N TRP A 73 0.73 16.77 -11.01
CA TRP A 73 -0.51 16.21 -10.53
C TRP A 73 -0.90 15.01 -11.39
N LEU A 74 -1.53 14.03 -10.74
CA LEU A 74 -2.16 12.87 -11.37
C LEU A 74 -3.65 12.90 -11.02
N ASN A 75 -4.54 13.13 -12.00
CA ASN A 75 -5.98 13.34 -11.76
C ASN A 75 -6.23 14.37 -10.63
N ASP A 76 -5.55 15.53 -10.69
CA ASP A 76 -5.53 16.59 -9.66
C ASP A 76 -5.03 16.18 -8.27
N VAL A 77 -4.43 15.00 -8.12
CA VAL A 77 -3.72 14.60 -6.90
C VAL A 77 -2.27 15.09 -6.99
N PRO A 78 -1.79 15.95 -6.08
CA PRO A 78 -0.43 16.44 -6.12
C PRO A 78 0.55 15.30 -5.85
N VAL A 79 1.63 15.24 -6.64
CA VAL A 79 2.73 14.30 -6.43
C VAL A 79 3.99 15.04 -6.00
N TYR A 80 4.75 14.42 -5.10
CA TYR A 80 6.01 14.98 -4.65
C TYR A 80 7.05 14.92 -5.76
N LYS A 81 7.68 16.07 -6.02
CA LYS A 81 8.82 16.24 -6.93
C LYS A 81 10.08 16.56 -6.11
N GLY A 82 11.21 16.80 -6.76
CA GLY A 82 12.50 16.99 -6.07
C GLY A 82 13.37 15.72 -6.00
N LEU A 83 13.00 14.70 -6.78
CA LEU A 83 13.78 13.47 -6.97
C LEU A 83 14.73 13.61 -8.17
N ALA A 84 14.17 13.70 -9.37
CA ALA A 84 14.87 14.03 -10.61
C ALA A 84 13.92 14.73 -11.59
N ALA A 85 14.31 14.85 -12.87
CA ALA A 85 13.58 15.67 -13.84
C ALA A 85 12.15 15.19 -14.12
N VAL A 86 11.93 13.87 -14.15
CA VAL A 86 10.64 13.25 -14.49
C VAL A 86 10.19 12.23 -13.44
N ASP A 87 10.88 12.16 -12.31
CA ASP A 87 10.55 11.27 -11.19
C ASP A 87 9.58 11.94 -10.22
N ALA A 88 8.59 11.19 -9.74
CA ALA A 88 7.64 11.63 -8.73
C ALA A 88 7.43 10.56 -7.66
N TYR A 89 7.00 11.01 -6.48
CA TYR A 89 6.47 10.15 -5.44
C TYR A 89 5.03 10.54 -5.12
N ILE A 90 4.10 9.60 -5.23
CA ILE A 90 2.71 9.79 -4.84
C ILE A 90 2.44 9.07 -3.52
N GLY A 91 1.98 9.82 -2.50
CA GLY A 91 1.53 9.23 -1.24
C GLY A 91 0.08 8.77 -1.35
N ALA A 92 -0.25 7.58 -0.84
CA ALA A 92 -1.61 7.04 -0.92
C ALA A 92 -2.67 7.91 -0.22
N THR A 93 -2.25 8.72 0.77
CA THR A 93 -3.12 9.64 1.51
C THR A 93 -3.13 11.06 0.94
N ALA A 94 -2.46 11.32 -0.19
CA ALA A 94 -2.54 12.62 -0.85
C ALA A 94 -3.99 12.84 -1.31
N ALA A 95 -4.58 13.99 -0.98
CA ALA A 95 -5.93 14.32 -1.38
C ALA A 95 -5.92 15.00 -2.76
N SER A 96 -6.96 14.75 -3.57
CA SER A 96 -7.19 15.52 -4.79
C SER A 96 -7.48 16.98 -4.46
N GLU A 97 -6.90 17.91 -5.22
CA GLU A 97 -7.18 19.35 -5.08
C GLU A 97 -8.61 19.71 -5.49
N THR A 98 -9.25 18.90 -6.34
CA THR A 98 -10.60 19.15 -6.86
C THR A 98 -11.67 18.28 -6.20
N LYS A 99 -11.33 17.06 -5.77
CA LYS A 99 -12.28 16.09 -5.19
C LYS A 99 -12.10 15.85 -3.68
N GLY A 100 -11.07 16.42 -3.06
CA GLY A 100 -10.85 16.31 -1.61
C GLY A 100 -10.69 14.86 -1.15
N ILE A 101 -11.54 14.42 -0.23
CA ILE A 101 -11.47 13.06 0.36
C ILE A 101 -12.03 11.97 -0.56
N ASP A 102 -12.86 12.33 -1.54
CA ASP A 102 -13.52 11.37 -2.44
C ASP A 102 -12.55 10.78 -3.48
N TYR A 103 -11.38 11.39 -3.68
CA TYR A 103 -10.34 10.89 -4.59
C TYR A 103 -8.95 11.34 -4.13
N GLY A 104 -7.94 10.51 -4.31
CA GLY A 104 -6.61 10.75 -3.75
C GLY A 104 -5.56 9.79 -4.27
N GLY A 105 -4.37 9.80 -3.68
CA GLY A 105 -3.23 9.06 -4.21
C GLY A 105 -3.44 7.54 -4.22
N GLY A 106 -4.18 6.99 -3.26
CA GLY A 106 -4.57 5.58 -3.27
C GLY A 106 -5.45 5.22 -4.48
N HIS A 107 -6.35 6.13 -4.86
CA HIS A 107 -7.21 5.96 -6.04
C HIS A 107 -6.41 6.08 -7.33
N VAL A 108 -5.46 7.02 -7.43
CA VAL A 108 -4.55 7.09 -8.59
C VAL A 108 -3.74 5.81 -8.76
N ILE A 109 -3.20 5.27 -7.66
CA ILE A 109 -2.45 4.01 -7.70
C ILE A 109 -3.36 2.86 -8.15
N GLU A 110 -4.58 2.77 -7.63
CA GLU A 110 -5.57 1.76 -8.03
C GLU A 110 -5.96 1.89 -9.51
N ASP A 111 -6.19 3.11 -10.00
CA ASP A 111 -6.52 3.39 -11.39
C ASP A 111 -5.39 2.93 -12.33
N LEU A 112 -4.13 3.28 -12.02
CA LEU A 112 -2.96 2.82 -12.77
C LEU A 112 -2.85 1.29 -12.79
N VAL A 113 -2.96 0.64 -11.63
CA VAL A 113 -2.88 -0.83 -11.52
C VAL A 113 -4.04 -1.53 -12.24
N SER A 114 -5.19 -0.87 -12.32
CA SER A 114 -6.38 -1.35 -13.05
C SER A 114 -6.31 -1.09 -14.57
N GLY A 115 -5.20 -0.52 -15.07
CA GLY A 115 -5.03 -0.20 -16.49
C GLY A 115 -5.87 0.97 -16.97
N LYS A 116 -6.34 1.84 -16.05
CA LYS A 116 -7.08 3.05 -16.42
C LYS A 116 -6.12 4.18 -16.79
N GLU A 117 -6.60 5.08 -17.64
CA GLU A 117 -5.90 6.32 -17.97
C GLU A 117 -5.92 7.30 -16.79
N VAL A 118 -4.80 7.98 -16.57
CA VAL A 118 -4.63 9.01 -15.55
C VAL A 118 -4.12 10.29 -16.21
N GLU A 119 -4.77 11.42 -15.93
CA GLU A 119 -4.33 12.72 -16.41
C GLU A 119 -3.07 13.16 -15.66
N LEU A 120 -1.99 13.35 -16.40
CA LEU A 120 -0.73 13.94 -15.96
C LEU A 120 -0.71 15.41 -16.34
N ARG A 121 -0.72 16.28 -15.33
CA ARG A 121 -0.44 17.71 -15.48
C ARG A 121 0.89 18.03 -14.82
N ALA A 122 1.77 18.75 -15.52
CA ALA A 122 3.04 19.16 -14.95
C ALA A 122 3.44 20.58 -15.38
N GLU A 123 4.06 21.29 -14.45
CA GLU A 123 4.66 22.60 -14.63
C GLU A 123 6.17 22.48 -14.38
N GLY A 124 6.98 23.14 -15.19
CA GLY A 124 8.44 23.08 -15.16
C GLY A 124 9.05 24.46 -15.26
N TRP A 125 10.29 24.59 -14.77
CA TRP A 125 11.08 25.79 -14.97
C TRP A 125 11.99 25.60 -16.20
N PRO A 126 11.97 26.51 -17.19
CA PRO A 126 12.71 26.34 -18.43
C PRO A 126 14.21 26.48 -18.21
N THR A 127 14.97 25.60 -18.83
CA THR A 127 16.42 25.74 -19.02
C THR A 127 16.77 25.36 -20.45
N ASP A 128 18.00 25.63 -20.89
CA ASP A 128 18.45 25.23 -22.23
C ASP A 128 18.35 23.70 -22.46
N CYS A 129 18.53 22.90 -21.41
CA CYS A 129 18.38 21.44 -21.47
C CYS A 129 16.92 20.97 -21.34
N TYR A 130 16.03 21.81 -20.79
CA TYR A 130 14.64 21.48 -20.50
C TYR A 130 13.74 22.66 -20.87
N PRO A 131 13.52 22.92 -22.17
CA PRO A 131 12.84 24.14 -22.60
C PRO A 131 11.32 24.10 -22.37
N ARG A 132 10.73 22.91 -22.22
CA ARG A 132 9.27 22.79 -21.99
C ARG A 132 8.91 23.21 -20.56
N GLN A 133 7.89 24.06 -20.44
CA GLN A 133 7.41 24.59 -19.16
C GLN A 133 6.08 23.99 -18.70
N TYR A 134 5.31 23.38 -19.61
CA TYR A 134 3.99 22.84 -19.31
C TYR A 134 3.71 21.58 -20.14
N ILE A 135 3.01 20.64 -19.53
CA ILE A 135 2.36 19.52 -20.22
C ILE A 135 1.08 19.12 -19.47
N GLU A 136 0.09 18.73 -20.24
CA GLU A 136 -1.15 18.09 -19.80
C GLU A 136 -1.44 16.97 -20.81
N THR A 137 -1.51 15.74 -20.33
CA THR A 137 -1.69 14.54 -21.15
C THR A 137 -2.33 13.44 -20.33
N VAL A 138 -2.75 12.35 -20.96
CA VAL A 138 -3.09 11.10 -20.28
C VAL A 138 -1.90 10.15 -20.32
N ILE A 139 -1.78 9.31 -19.30
CA ILE A 139 -0.80 8.22 -19.19
C ILE A 139 -1.46 6.93 -18.69
N THR A 140 -0.88 5.79 -19.03
CA THR A 140 -1.18 4.49 -18.39
C THR A 140 0.03 3.93 -17.65
N LEU A 141 -0.17 2.87 -16.86
CA LEU A 141 0.93 2.21 -16.15
C LEU A 141 1.94 1.58 -17.12
N GLU A 142 1.50 1.06 -18.27
CA GLU A 142 2.41 0.44 -19.26
C GLU A 142 3.35 1.45 -19.94
N GLU A 143 2.98 2.73 -19.97
CA GLU A 143 3.77 3.80 -20.58
C GLU A 143 4.86 4.36 -19.64
N LEU A 144 4.76 4.09 -18.33
CA LEU A 144 5.75 4.52 -17.36
C LEU A 144 7.05 3.72 -17.52
N ASN A 145 8.18 4.43 -17.54
CA ASN A 145 9.49 3.76 -17.54
C ASN A 145 9.68 2.90 -16.29
N GLN A 146 9.21 3.39 -15.14
CA GLN A 146 9.28 2.71 -13.85
C GLN A 146 8.09 3.10 -12.97
N ALA A 147 7.55 2.11 -12.28
CA ALA A 147 6.58 2.28 -11.19
C ALA A 147 6.95 1.33 -10.05
N ILE A 148 7.26 1.88 -8.88
CA ILE A 148 7.68 1.11 -7.72
C ILE A 148 6.72 1.43 -6.58
N LEU A 149 5.86 0.47 -6.23
CA LEU A 149 5.03 0.55 -5.04
C LEU A 149 5.94 0.40 -3.81
N VAL A 150 5.84 1.36 -2.90
CA VAL A 150 6.63 1.37 -1.66
C VAL A 150 5.70 1.37 -0.48
N ASN A 151 5.99 0.45 0.44
CA ASN A 151 5.42 0.48 1.76
C ASN A 151 6.50 0.14 2.81
N PRO A 152 7.04 1.16 3.51
CA PRO A 152 8.13 0.95 4.45
C PRO A 152 7.65 0.53 5.85
N ARG A 153 6.35 0.52 6.13
CA ARG A 153 5.79 0.34 7.48
C ARG A 153 4.50 -0.50 7.46
N ASN A 154 4.56 -1.70 6.87
CA ASN A 154 3.41 -2.61 6.79
C ASN A 154 3.47 -3.84 7.70
N ALA A 155 4.59 -4.07 8.38
CA ALA A 155 4.74 -5.20 9.30
C ALA A 155 4.68 -4.69 10.75
N TYR A 156 3.65 -5.13 11.48
CA TYR A 156 3.48 -4.84 12.89
C TYR A 156 3.20 -6.13 13.65
N GLN A 157 3.88 -6.33 14.78
CA GLN A 157 3.58 -7.46 15.68
C GLN A 157 2.30 -7.20 16.48
N ARG A 158 2.11 -5.96 16.93
CA ARG A 158 0.90 -5.46 17.62
C ARG A 158 0.65 -4.04 17.13
N TYR A 159 -0.62 -3.66 17.01
CA TYR A 159 -1.03 -2.30 16.67
C TYR A 159 -1.67 -1.62 17.89
N ASP A 160 -1.73 -0.31 17.87
CA ASP A 160 -2.33 0.47 18.96
C ASP A 160 -3.86 0.34 18.96
N ALA A 161 -4.43 0.38 20.17
CA ALA A 161 -5.86 0.48 20.40
C ALA A 161 -6.17 1.86 20.99
N ALA A 162 -7.14 2.54 20.43
CA ALA A 162 -7.55 3.89 20.85
C ALA A 162 -8.95 3.86 21.47
N THR A 163 -9.13 4.61 22.56
CA THR A 163 -10.41 4.85 23.22
C THR A 163 -10.47 6.29 23.67
N ASN A 164 -11.64 6.75 24.09
CA ASN A 164 -11.87 8.13 24.47
C ASN A 164 -12.30 8.23 25.94
N SER A 165 -11.42 8.80 26.77
CA SER A 165 -11.67 9.02 28.20
C SER A 165 -12.38 10.34 28.51
N THR A 166 -12.69 11.17 27.52
CA THR A 166 -13.39 12.44 27.71
C THR A 166 -14.91 12.23 27.73
N ASP A 167 -15.66 13.29 27.99
CA ASP A 167 -17.13 13.31 28.08
C ASP A 167 -17.83 13.67 26.74
N HIS A 168 -17.09 13.88 25.66
CA HIS A 168 -17.62 14.25 24.34
C HIS A 168 -17.05 13.38 23.22
N ILE A 169 -17.77 13.28 22.10
CA ILE A 169 -17.39 12.43 20.96
C ILE A 169 -16.14 12.98 20.27
N LEU A 170 -15.19 12.10 19.92
CA LEU A 170 -14.04 12.43 19.07
C LEU A 170 -14.22 11.85 17.67
N TYR A 171 -14.03 12.67 16.65
CA TYR A 171 -13.99 12.24 15.25
C TYR A 171 -12.52 12.13 14.81
N THR A 172 -12.06 10.91 14.55
CA THR A 172 -10.65 10.63 14.25
C THR A 172 -10.50 9.92 12.91
N TYR A 173 -9.27 9.87 12.38
CA TYR A 173 -8.98 9.10 11.17
C TYR A 173 -9.19 7.59 11.36
N MET A 174 -9.20 7.09 12.60
CA MET A 174 -9.50 5.69 12.91
C MET A 174 -11.02 5.43 12.99
N GLY A 175 -11.86 6.47 12.89
CA GLY A 175 -13.30 6.42 13.12
C GLY A 175 -13.74 7.22 14.36
N THR A 176 -15.02 7.10 14.71
CA THR A 176 -15.62 7.80 15.85
C THR A 176 -15.29 7.11 17.18
N LEU A 177 -14.81 7.87 18.17
CA LEU A 177 -14.59 7.42 19.54
C LEU A 177 -15.63 8.04 20.48
N LEU A 178 -16.43 7.18 21.13
CA LEU A 178 -17.50 7.53 22.04
C LEU A 178 -16.96 7.93 23.42
N PRO A 179 -17.61 8.89 24.10
CA PRO A 179 -17.22 9.33 25.45
C PRO A 179 -17.10 8.20 26.47
N ASN A 180 -16.37 8.46 27.55
CA ASN A 180 -16.31 7.64 28.76
C ASN A 180 -15.99 6.16 28.47
N TYR A 181 -15.04 5.90 27.57
CA TYR A 181 -14.64 4.57 27.13
C TYR A 181 -15.75 3.76 26.45
N GLY A 182 -16.71 4.43 25.80
CA GLY A 182 -17.86 3.78 25.16
C GLY A 182 -17.50 2.83 24.00
N ASN A 183 -16.32 2.97 23.40
CA ASN A 183 -15.76 2.02 22.44
C ASN A 183 -14.23 2.02 22.43
N VAL A 184 -13.67 1.03 21.75
CA VAL A 184 -12.24 0.93 21.41
C VAL A 184 -12.12 0.69 19.91
N MET A 185 -11.30 1.49 19.23
CA MET A 185 -10.93 1.26 17.83
C MET A 185 -9.51 0.67 17.79
N TYR A 186 -9.34 -0.42 17.04
CA TYR A 186 -8.05 -1.08 16.85
C TYR A 186 -7.95 -1.61 15.42
N SER A 187 -6.73 -1.85 14.95
CA SER A 187 -6.46 -2.49 13.66
C SER A 187 -5.69 -3.79 13.87
N GLY A 188 -6.02 -4.82 13.12
CA GLY A 188 -5.34 -6.10 13.19
C GLY A 188 -5.96 -7.13 12.26
N SER A 189 -5.22 -8.20 12.02
CA SER A 189 -5.68 -9.34 11.23
C SER A 189 -6.53 -10.33 12.04
N GLY A 190 -6.73 -10.10 13.35
CA GLY A 190 -7.58 -10.93 14.21
C GLY A 190 -7.17 -12.40 14.15
N GLN A 191 -8.13 -13.29 13.89
CA GLN A 191 -7.86 -14.72 13.70
C GLN A 191 -6.95 -15.02 12.49
N LEU A 192 -6.74 -14.09 11.57
CA LEU A 192 -5.83 -14.28 10.44
C LEU A 192 -4.38 -13.95 10.78
N ASN A 193 -4.07 -13.52 12.01
CA ASN A 193 -2.70 -13.26 12.46
C ASN A 193 -2.00 -14.57 12.87
N PRO A 194 -1.05 -15.12 12.09
CA PRO A 194 -0.32 -16.32 12.49
C PRO A 194 0.53 -16.10 13.74
N LEU A 195 1.13 -14.91 13.89
CA LEU A 195 2.00 -14.59 15.04
C LEU A 195 1.25 -14.49 16.37
N SER A 196 -0.06 -14.18 16.35
CA SER A 196 -0.88 -14.18 17.57
C SER A 196 -1.56 -15.53 17.83
N LYS A 197 -1.46 -16.47 16.88
CA LYS A 197 -2.03 -17.82 16.96
C LYS A 197 -1.00 -18.89 17.33
N ASP A 198 0.28 -18.65 17.02
CA ASP A 198 1.41 -19.43 17.55
C ASP A 198 1.61 -19.18 19.05
#